data_AF-A0A665WIB2-F1
#
_entry.id   AF-A0A665WIB2-F1
#
_cell.length_a   1.000
_cell.length_b   1.000
_cell.length_c   1.000
_cell.angle_alpha   90.00
_cell.angle_beta   90.00
_cell.angle_gamma   90.00
#
_symmetry.space_group_name_H-M   'P 1'
#
loop_
_entity.id
_entity.type
_entity.pdbx_description
1 polymer ?
#
loop_
_entity_poly.entity_id
_entity_poly.type
_entity_poly.pdbx_seq_one_letter_code
_entity_poly.pdbx_strand_id
1 'polypeptide(L)'
;RTDSKSSAYSFEAIYNKAKYLANTLSPTVTILIRAVRADHKVQGYQIAAYFDKATARLQLIFANLAENDHWRICADGVMLSNHKLMAKIAWGLECKEYETEITAETGLVGKEPAVRLKMTWEKLPKSFKYYADRISEFISRYAREAGLTIAKAKNVANQIKLTMAVASEKTLNVVLKTPKVKCLSHTLFIYCPVLIFIS
;
A
#
# COMPACT_ATOMS: atom_id res chain seq x y z
N ARG A 1 -12.13 33.29 -13.73
CA ARG A 1 -11.22 32.12 -13.60
C ARG A 1 -11.07 31.90 -12.09
N THR A 2 -11.87 31.02 -11.53
CA THR A 2 -11.99 30.85 -10.08
C THR A 2 -10.93 29.84 -9.65
N ASP A 3 -9.86 30.30 -9.01
CA ASP A 3 -8.84 29.44 -8.41
C ASP A 3 -9.43 28.75 -7.18
N SER A 4 -9.94 27.54 -7.38
CA SER A 4 -10.28 26.64 -6.28
C SER A 4 -8.98 26.16 -5.62
N LYS A 5 -8.53 26.87 -4.58
CA LYS A 5 -7.49 26.38 -3.65
C LYS A 5 -8.02 25.15 -2.92
N SER A 6 -7.70 23.96 -3.40
CA SER A 6 -7.88 22.71 -2.63
C SER A 6 -6.87 22.70 -1.48
N SER A 7 -7.36 22.77 -0.25
CA SER A 7 -6.55 22.70 0.99
C SER A 7 -6.24 21.27 1.41
N ALA A 8 -6.05 20.35 0.46
CA ALA A 8 -5.73 18.97 0.78
C ALA A 8 -4.36 18.89 1.46
N TYR A 9 -4.33 18.35 2.68
CA TYR A 9 -3.09 18.08 3.38
C TYR A 9 -2.30 17.01 2.63
N SER A 10 -0.98 17.21 2.50
CA SER A 10 -0.11 16.17 1.96
C SER A 10 0.21 15.15 3.04
N PHE A 11 0.34 13.87 2.64
CA PHE A 11 0.78 12.80 3.54
C PHE A 11 2.08 13.18 4.23
N GLU A 12 3.03 13.72 3.46
CA GLU A 12 4.34 14.08 3.95
C GLU A 12 4.30 15.20 5.00
N ALA A 13 3.39 16.18 4.87
CA ALA A 13 3.19 17.19 5.91
C ALA A 13 2.66 16.58 7.21
N ILE A 14 1.71 15.64 7.13
CA ILE A 14 1.16 14.94 8.31
C ILE A 14 2.22 14.04 8.95
N TYR A 15 2.94 13.28 8.12
CA TYR A 15 3.97 12.36 8.57
C TYR A 15 5.17 13.09 9.19
N ASN A 16 5.67 14.15 8.56
CA ASN A 16 6.82 14.89 9.07
C ASN A 16 6.48 15.67 10.35
N LYS A 17 5.22 16.09 10.54
CA LYS A 17 4.77 16.73 11.80
C LYS A 17 4.84 15.76 12.98
N ALA A 18 4.52 14.49 12.78
CA ALA A 18 4.57 13.46 13.82
C ALA A 18 4.99 12.11 13.23
N LYS A 19 6.30 11.90 13.05
CA LYS A 19 6.81 10.64 12.45
C LYS A 19 6.34 9.41 13.22
N TYR A 20 6.44 9.47 14.55
CA TYR A 20 5.89 8.49 15.47
C TYR A 20 4.78 9.15 16.29
N LEU A 21 3.55 8.67 16.13
CA LEU A 21 2.42 9.08 16.97
C LEU A 21 2.67 8.73 18.43
N ALA A 22 3.50 7.71 18.71
CA ALA A 22 3.94 7.34 20.05
C ALA A 22 4.64 8.47 20.82
N ASN A 23 5.19 9.48 20.14
CA ASN A 23 5.85 10.60 20.79
C ASN A 23 4.87 11.66 21.30
N THR A 24 3.63 11.67 20.79
CA THR A 24 2.64 12.72 21.06
C THR A 24 1.33 12.16 21.61
N LEU A 25 1.03 10.89 21.38
CA LEU A 25 -0.22 10.22 21.73
C LEU A 25 0.07 8.95 22.51
N SER A 26 -0.79 8.66 23.50
CA SER A 26 -0.86 7.33 24.11
C SER A 26 -1.50 6.33 23.13
N PRO A 27 -1.10 5.05 23.15
CA PRO A 27 -1.69 4.04 22.28
C PRO A 27 -3.16 3.83 22.65
N THR A 28 -4.02 3.72 21.64
CA THR A 28 -5.43 3.34 21.79
C THR A 28 -5.55 1.88 22.22
N VAL A 29 -4.69 1.02 21.68
CA VAL A 29 -4.63 -0.41 22.00
C VAL A 29 -3.17 -0.85 22.04
N THR A 30 -2.82 -1.63 23.06
CA THR A 30 -1.52 -2.31 23.15
C THR A 30 -1.74 -3.79 23.45
N ILE A 31 -1.12 -4.66 22.65
CA ILE A 31 -1.08 -6.10 22.86
C ILE A 31 0.37 -6.49 23.12
N LEU A 32 0.62 -7.20 24.23
CA LEU A 32 1.93 -7.66 24.64
C LEU A 32 1.95 -9.18 24.72
N ILE A 33 2.80 -9.82 23.93
CA ILE A 33 3.05 -11.25 23.97
C ILE A 33 4.45 -11.42 24.53
N ARG A 34 4.59 -11.91 25.77
CA ARG A 34 5.86 -11.95 26.50
C ARG A 34 6.17 -13.35 27.04
N ALA A 35 7.39 -13.80 26.81
CA ALA A 35 7.99 -14.96 27.46
C ALA A 35 9.25 -14.51 28.23
N VAL A 36 9.45 -15.07 29.42
CA VAL A 36 10.67 -14.85 30.22
C VAL A 36 11.46 -16.15 30.21
N ARG A 37 12.70 -16.08 29.74
CA ARG A 37 13.61 -17.23 29.64
C ARG A 37 14.27 -17.53 30.98
N ALA A 38 14.90 -18.71 31.07
CA ALA A 38 15.69 -19.12 32.23
C ALA A 38 16.90 -18.22 32.51
N ASP A 39 17.46 -17.56 31.49
CA ASP A 39 18.51 -16.54 31.63
C ASP A 39 17.95 -15.14 31.98
N HIS A 40 16.70 -15.07 32.44
CA HIS A 40 15.95 -13.85 32.78
C HIS A 40 15.76 -12.87 31.62
N LYS A 41 16.09 -13.26 30.38
CA LYS A 41 15.85 -12.42 29.20
C LYS A 41 14.40 -12.48 28.76
N VAL A 42 13.90 -11.34 28.31
CA VAL A 42 12.56 -11.21 27.73
C VAL A 42 12.61 -11.53 26.25
N GLN A 43 11.60 -12.25 25.79
CA GLN A 43 11.31 -12.45 24.37
C GLN A 43 9.83 -12.23 24.10
N GLY A 44 9.52 -11.94 22.84
CA GLY A 44 8.15 -11.84 22.36
C GLY A 44 7.94 -10.56 21.57
N TYR A 45 6.70 -10.13 21.49
CA TYR A 45 6.28 -9.07 20.58
C TYR A 45 5.33 -8.09 21.26
N GLN A 46 5.43 -6.84 20.83
CA GLN A 46 4.47 -5.80 21.18
C GLN A 46 3.81 -5.27 19.91
N ILE A 47 2.49 -5.10 19.98
CA ILE A 47 1.69 -4.43 18.95
C ILE A 47 1.04 -3.22 19.62
N ALA A 48 1.31 -2.04 19.10
CA ALA A 48 0.72 -0.79 19.59
C ALA A 48 -0.01 -0.08 18.45
N ALA A 49 -1.25 0.31 18.69
CA ALA A 49 -2.09 1.06 17.77
C ALA A 49 -2.34 2.47 18.29
N TYR A 50 -2.07 3.48 17.47
CA TYR A 50 -2.26 4.89 17.77
C TYR A 50 -3.23 5.47 16.76
N PHE A 51 -4.24 6.20 17.24
CA PHE A 51 -5.22 6.83 16.36
C PHE A 51 -5.31 8.33 16.65
N ASP A 52 -4.91 9.14 15.66
CA ASP A 52 -5.09 10.58 15.67
C ASP A 52 -6.39 10.94 14.94
N LYS A 53 -7.41 11.33 15.73
CA LYS A 53 -8.71 11.75 15.22
C LYS A 53 -8.62 13.04 14.39
N ALA A 54 -7.69 13.95 14.71
CA ALA A 54 -7.61 15.26 14.05
C ALA A 54 -7.10 15.14 12.61
N THR A 55 -6.22 14.18 12.34
CA THR A 55 -5.67 13.93 11.01
C THR A 55 -6.24 12.69 10.33
N ALA A 56 -7.20 12.00 10.96
CA ALA A 56 -7.72 10.71 10.52
C ALA A 56 -6.59 9.71 10.20
N ARG A 57 -5.57 9.67 11.08
CA ARG A 57 -4.37 8.85 10.92
C ARG A 57 -4.34 7.72 11.94
N LEU A 58 -4.12 6.50 11.45
CA LEU A 58 -3.86 5.30 12.23
C LEU A 58 -2.39 4.91 12.06
N GLN A 59 -1.68 4.68 13.16
CA GLN A 59 -0.34 4.10 13.16
C GLN A 59 -0.32 2.80 13.96
N LEU A 60 0.17 1.74 13.36
CA LEU A 60 0.40 0.44 13.98
C LEU A 60 1.91 0.20 14.05
N ILE A 61 2.41 -0.16 15.24
CA ILE A 61 3.82 -0.52 15.45
C ILE A 61 3.87 -1.93 16.01
N PHE A 62 4.53 -2.81 15.29
CA PHE A 62 4.92 -4.15 15.74
C PHE A 62 6.41 -4.15 16.06
N ALA A 63 6.79 -4.57 17.26
CA ALA A 63 8.18 -4.54 17.72
C ALA A 63 8.56 -5.84 18.42
N ASN A 64 9.82 -6.26 18.27
CA ASN A 64 10.40 -7.32 19.10
C ASN A 64 10.66 -6.78 20.52
N LEU A 65 10.44 -7.63 21.52
CA LEU A 65 10.74 -7.34 22.93
C LEU A 65 12.13 -7.81 23.36
N ALA A 66 12.84 -8.56 22.51
CA ALA A 66 14.18 -9.02 22.80
C ALA A 66 15.13 -7.83 22.98
N GLU A 67 15.96 -7.90 24.02
CA GLU A 67 16.97 -6.90 24.30
C GLU A 67 17.93 -6.77 23.11
N ASN A 68 18.24 -5.53 22.72
CA ASN A 68 19.05 -5.16 21.55
C ASN A 68 18.47 -5.56 20.18
N ASP A 69 17.22 -6.05 20.11
CA ASP A 69 16.52 -6.23 18.84
C ASP A 69 15.63 -5.02 18.55
N HIS A 70 16.09 -4.17 17.63
CA HIS A 70 15.37 -2.98 17.17
C HIS A 70 14.59 -3.21 15.88
N TRP A 71 14.37 -4.48 15.49
CA TRP A 71 13.55 -4.81 14.34
C TRP A 71 12.08 -4.53 14.62
N ARG A 72 11.46 -3.78 13.71
CA ARG A 72 10.06 -3.33 13.83
C ARG A 72 9.36 -3.34 12.49
N ILE A 73 8.03 -3.39 12.52
CA ILE A 73 7.16 -3.02 11.40
C ILE A 73 6.33 -1.82 11.85
N CYS A 74 6.31 -0.77 11.04
CA CYS A 74 5.50 0.41 11.22
C CYS A 74 4.54 0.52 10.04
N ALA A 75 3.25 0.58 10.30
CA ALA A 75 2.23 0.81 9.30
C ALA A 75 1.44 2.07 9.65
N ASP A 76 1.44 3.05 8.75
CA ASP A 76 0.67 4.28 8.85
C ASP A 76 -0.42 4.27 7.79
N GLY A 77 -1.64 4.64 8.16
CA GLY A 77 -2.76 4.87 7.25
C GLY A 77 -3.37 6.23 7.53
N VAL A 78 -3.65 7.02 6.50
CA VAL A 78 -4.25 8.34 6.65
C VAL A 78 -5.17 8.66 5.47
N MET A 79 -6.32 9.23 5.79
CA MET A 79 -7.24 9.77 4.79
C MET A 79 -6.90 11.23 4.52
N LEU A 80 -6.34 11.52 3.35
CA LEU A 80 -5.94 12.89 2.97
C LEU A 80 -7.13 13.73 2.48
N SER A 81 -8.13 13.06 1.92
CA SER A 81 -9.42 13.64 1.54
C SER A 81 -10.46 12.50 1.42
N ASN A 82 -11.73 12.84 1.23
CA ASN A 82 -12.81 11.85 1.04
C ASN A 82 -12.59 10.89 -0.15
N HIS A 83 -11.67 11.24 -1.05
CA HIS A 83 -11.38 10.49 -2.27
C HIS A 83 -9.93 10.04 -2.36
N LYS A 84 -9.14 10.16 -1.28
CA LYS A 84 -7.73 9.81 -1.29
C LYS A 84 -7.27 9.27 0.06
N LEU A 85 -6.95 7.98 0.06
CA LEU A 85 -6.34 7.27 1.17
C LEU A 85 -4.88 6.98 0.84
N MET A 86 -3.99 7.19 1.81
CA MET A 86 -2.60 6.80 1.72
C MET A 86 -2.24 5.89 2.89
N ALA A 87 -1.45 4.86 2.60
CA ALA A 87 -0.85 4.00 3.59
C ALA A 87 0.65 3.87 3.33
N LYS A 88 1.43 3.74 4.40
CA LYS A 88 2.88 3.56 4.36
C LYS A 88 3.23 2.43 5.30
N ILE A 89 3.95 1.44 4.79
CA ILE A 89 4.41 0.28 5.54
C ILE A 89 5.93 0.27 5.45
N ALA A 90 6.59 0.33 6.60
CA ALA A 90 8.03 0.30 6.70
C ALA A 90 8.47 -0.77 7.71
N TRP A 91 9.58 -1.45 7.43
CA TRP A 91 10.07 -2.51 8.31
C TRP A 91 11.59 -2.63 8.30
N GLY A 92 12.12 -3.42 9.24
CA GLY A 92 13.55 -3.56 9.48
C GLY A 92 14.00 -2.82 10.73
N LEU A 93 15.29 -2.50 10.80
CA LEU A 93 15.86 -1.74 11.90
C LEU A 93 15.16 -0.39 12.03
N GLU A 94 14.44 -0.18 13.14
CA GLU A 94 13.65 1.01 13.41
C GLU A 94 12.71 1.45 12.27
N CYS A 95 12.15 0.50 11.50
CA CYS A 95 11.29 0.78 10.35
C CYS A 95 11.97 1.65 9.26
N LYS A 96 13.29 1.54 9.07
CA LYS A 96 14.05 2.33 8.07
C LYS A 96 14.67 1.51 6.95
N GLU A 97 14.66 0.18 7.03
CA GLU A 97 15.40 -0.66 6.09
C GLU A 97 14.67 -0.86 4.76
N TYR A 98 13.34 -1.01 4.84
CA TYR A 98 12.44 -1.19 3.70
C TYR A 98 11.19 -0.36 3.91
N GLU A 99 10.65 0.14 2.81
CA GLU A 99 9.47 0.99 2.82
C GLU A 99 8.62 0.77 1.58
N THR A 100 7.32 0.78 1.77
CA THR A 100 6.31 0.70 0.73
C THR A 100 5.21 1.70 1.01
N GLU A 101 4.83 2.46 0.00
CA GLU A 101 3.72 3.39 0.03
C GLU A 101 2.61 2.91 -0.89
N ILE A 102 1.38 3.07 -0.43
CA ILE A 102 0.15 2.67 -1.12
C ILE A 102 -0.75 3.89 -1.13
N THR A 103 -1.25 4.25 -2.31
CA THR A 103 -2.23 5.33 -2.50
C THR A 103 -3.44 4.75 -3.21
N ALA A 104 -4.61 4.91 -2.61
CA ALA A 104 -5.89 4.63 -3.24
C ALA A 104 -6.64 5.95 -3.42
N GLU A 105 -7.07 6.24 -4.64
CA GLU A 105 -7.84 7.44 -4.94
C GLU A 105 -9.00 7.16 -5.89
N THR A 106 -10.09 7.90 -5.71
CA THR A 106 -11.21 7.92 -6.66
C THR A 106 -11.17 9.21 -7.47
N GLY A 107 -11.59 9.16 -8.72
CA GLY A 107 -11.60 10.33 -9.61
C GLY A 107 -12.18 10.01 -10.97
N LEU A 108 -11.66 10.67 -12.01
CA LEU A 108 -12.10 10.45 -13.39
C LEU A 108 -10.94 10.01 -14.29
N VAL A 109 -11.23 9.15 -15.26
CA VAL A 109 -10.37 8.88 -16.43
C VAL A 109 -11.14 9.38 -17.65
N GLY A 110 -10.72 10.50 -18.22
CA GLY A 110 -11.56 11.23 -19.17
C GLY A 110 -12.85 11.69 -18.48
N LYS A 111 -13.99 11.14 -18.89
CA LYS A 111 -15.31 11.38 -18.27
C LYS A 111 -15.81 10.22 -17.40
N GLU A 112 -15.07 9.10 -17.37
CA GLU A 112 -15.47 7.88 -16.67
C GLU A 112 -15.08 7.92 -15.19
N PRO A 113 -16.01 7.64 -14.26
CA PRO A 113 -15.69 7.40 -12.85
C PRO A 113 -14.63 6.30 -12.72
N ALA A 114 -13.61 6.54 -11.89
CA ALA A 114 -12.47 5.66 -11.80
C ALA A 114 -11.91 5.54 -10.38
N VAL A 115 -11.35 4.37 -10.11
CA VAL A 115 -10.53 4.08 -8.93
C VAL A 115 -9.10 3.84 -9.40
N ARG A 116 -8.13 4.40 -8.67
CA ARG A 116 -6.70 4.23 -8.92
C ARG A 116 -6.03 3.74 -7.65
N LEU A 117 -5.29 2.65 -7.79
CA LEU A 117 -4.40 2.16 -6.75
C LEU A 117 -2.96 2.27 -7.26
N LYS A 118 -2.09 2.86 -6.45
CA LYS A 118 -0.67 3.01 -6.73
C LYS A 118 0.10 2.45 -5.54
N MET A 119 1.01 1.52 -5.80
CA MET A 119 1.96 1.00 -4.82
C MET A 119 3.36 1.35 -5.28
N THR A 120 4.18 1.91 -4.40
CA THR A 120 5.58 2.27 -4.66
C THR A 120 6.46 1.78 -3.54
N TRP A 121 7.72 1.50 -3.85
CA TRP A 121 8.74 1.14 -2.88
C TRP A 121 10.09 1.71 -3.32
N GLU A 122 11.03 1.90 -2.41
CA GLU A 122 12.41 2.24 -2.80
C GLU A 122 13.27 0.96 -2.88
N LYS A 123 13.23 0.19 -1.80
CA LYS A 123 14.00 -1.02 -1.62
C LYS A 123 13.08 -2.13 -1.10
N LEU A 124 13.25 -3.33 -1.65
CA LEU A 124 12.62 -4.55 -1.15
C LEU A 124 13.68 -5.58 -0.81
N PRO A 125 13.40 -6.51 0.12
CA PRO A 125 14.29 -7.63 0.41
C PRO A 125 14.60 -8.42 -0.86
N LYS A 126 15.84 -8.92 -1.02
CA LYS A 126 16.21 -9.71 -2.22
C LYS A 126 15.33 -10.95 -2.38
N SER A 127 14.87 -11.54 -1.28
CA SER A 127 13.93 -12.67 -1.26
C SER A 127 12.61 -12.35 -1.97
N PHE A 128 12.16 -11.09 -2.00
CA PHE A 128 10.93 -10.69 -2.69
C PHE A 128 11.04 -10.81 -4.21
N LYS A 129 12.25 -10.79 -4.78
CA LYS A 129 12.43 -10.95 -6.23
C LYS A 129 11.89 -12.29 -6.71
N TYR A 130 12.17 -13.36 -5.98
CA TYR A 130 11.68 -14.71 -6.29
C TYR A 130 10.15 -14.76 -6.32
N TYR A 131 9.49 -14.16 -5.33
CA TYR A 131 8.03 -14.11 -5.27
C TYR A 131 7.45 -13.21 -6.38
N ALA A 132 8.10 -12.08 -6.67
CA ALA A 132 7.69 -11.18 -7.74
C ALA A 132 7.72 -11.87 -9.11
N ASP A 133 8.76 -12.65 -9.40
CA ASP A 133 8.88 -13.42 -10.64
C ASP A 133 7.72 -14.44 -10.74
N ARG A 134 7.44 -15.18 -9.66
CA ARG A 134 6.34 -16.18 -9.62
C ARG A 134 4.95 -15.56 -9.79
N ILE A 135 4.70 -14.42 -9.13
CA ILE A 135 3.44 -13.68 -9.25
C ILE A 135 3.29 -13.15 -10.68
N SER A 136 4.36 -12.62 -11.27
CA SER A 136 4.35 -12.14 -12.65
C SER A 136 4.00 -13.26 -13.64
N GLU A 137 4.63 -14.43 -13.51
CA GLU A 137 4.31 -15.61 -14.33
C GLU A 137 2.85 -16.04 -14.19
N PHE A 138 2.33 -16.08 -12.96
CA PHE A 138 0.94 -16.42 -12.68
C PHE A 138 -0.03 -15.44 -13.34
N ILE A 139 0.19 -14.13 -13.17
CA ILE A 139 -0.64 -13.08 -13.77
C ILE A 139 -0.59 -13.17 -15.30
N SER A 140 0.60 -13.33 -15.89
CA SER A 140 0.76 -13.48 -17.34
C SER A 140 0.04 -14.70 -17.89
N ARG A 141 0.07 -15.83 -17.17
CA ARG A 141 -0.63 -17.05 -17.59
C ARG A 141 -2.15 -16.85 -17.51
N TYR A 142 -2.65 -16.41 -16.37
CA TYR A 142 -4.08 -16.14 -16.17
C TYR A 142 -4.62 -15.13 -17.18
N ALA A 143 -3.84 -14.08 -17.47
CA ALA A 143 -4.23 -13.09 -18.45
C ALA A 143 -4.39 -13.64 -19.87
N ARG A 144 -3.51 -14.57 -20.28
CA ARG A 144 -3.65 -15.26 -21.57
C ARG A 144 -4.89 -16.16 -21.59
N GLU A 145 -5.12 -16.91 -20.52
CA GLU A 145 -6.27 -17.82 -20.39
C GLU A 145 -7.60 -17.06 -20.38
N ALA A 146 -7.66 -15.89 -19.73
CA ALA A 146 -8.84 -15.04 -19.66
C ALA A 146 -9.03 -14.12 -20.88
N GLY A 147 -8.22 -14.28 -21.95
CA GLY A 147 -8.33 -13.47 -23.17
C GLY A 147 -7.99 -11.98 -22.97
N LEU A 148 -7.23 -11.65 -21.92
CA LEU A 148 -6.87 -10.27 -21.60
C LEU A 148 -5.80 -9.77 -22.57
N THR A 149 -5.92 -8.50 -22.97
CA THR A 149 -4.91 -7.89 -23.82
C THR A 149 -3.70 -7.53 -22.98
N ILE A 150 -2.54 -8.05 -23.40
CA ILE A 150 -1.28 -7.81 -22.71
C ILE A 150 -0.32 -7.01 -23.58
N ALA A 151 -0.09 -5.75 -23.24
CA ALA A 151 0.78 -4.86 -24.01
C ALA A 151 2.16 -4.68 -23.36
N LYS A 152 3.24 -4.81 -24.15
CA LYS A 152 4.59 -4.45 -23.70
C LYS A 152 4.73 -2.93 -23.58
N ALA A 153 4.93 -2.43 -22.36
CA ALA A 153 5.09 -1.01 -22.07
C ALA A 153 6.33 -0.73 -21.21
N LYS A 154 6.91 0.46 -21.26
CA LYS A 154 7.99 0.83 -20.32
C LYS A 154 7.34 1.32 -19.01
N ASN A 155 7.43 0.51 -17.95
CA ASN A 155 6.88 0.82 -16.64
C ASN A 155 7.98 1.16 -15.62
N VAL A 156 7.62 1.92 -14.60
CA VAL A 156 8.50 2.27 -13.46
C VAL A 156 8.85 0.99 -12.68
N ALA A 157 10.13 0.78 -12.38
CA ALA A 157 10.64 -0.49 -11.85
C ALA A 157 10.20 -0.79 -10.41
N ASN A 158 9.87 0.24 -9.65
CA ASN A 158 9.54 0.18 -8.23
C ASN A 158 8.11 0.64 -7.96
N GLN A 159 7.21 0.38 -8.91
CA GLN A 159 5.83 0.82 -8.84
C GLN A 159 4.89 -0.20 -9.49
N ILE A 160 3.76 -0.44 -8.84
CA ILE A 160 2.57 -1.06 -9.43
C ILE A 160 1.45 -0.03 -9.47
N LYS A 161 0.72 0.02 -10.58
CA LYS A 161 -0.45 0.89 -10.71
C LYS A 161 -1.63 0.13 -11.30
N LEU A 162 -2.73 0.10 -10.58
CA LEU A 162 -4.02 -0.36 -11.06
C LEU A 162 -4.92 0.85 -11.30
N THR A 163 -5.67 0.84 -12.38
CA THR A 163 -6.70 1.83 -12.68
C THR A 163 -7.91 1.10 -13.20
N MET A 164 -9.07 1.37 -12.61
CA MET A 164 -10.35 0.79 -13.02
C MET A 164 -11.28 1.96 -13.32
N ALA A 165 -11.83 2.02 -14.52
CA ALA A 165 -12.78 3.04 -14.94
C ALA A 165 -14.09 2.40 -15.41
N VAL A 166 -15.22 3.01 -15.06
CA VAL A 166 -16.55 2.52 -15.43
C VAL A 166 -16.91 3.06 -16.81
N ALA A 167 -16.86 2.19 -17.82
CA ALA A 167 -17.14 2.56 -19.21
C ALA A 167 -18.64 2.57 -19.52
N SER A 168 -19.38 1.65 -18.91
CA SER A 168 -20.86 1.60 -18.94
C SER A 168 -21.38 0.88 -17.69
N GLU A 169 -22.69 0.75 -17.55
CA GLU A 169 -23.33 0.01 -16.44
C GLU A 169 -22.82 -1.44 -16.28
N LYS A 170 -22.31 -2.06 -17.35
CA LYS A 170 -21.86 -3.46 -17.34
C LYS A 170 -20.39 -3.64 -17.71
N THR A 171 -19.65 -2.57 -17.97
CA THR A 171 -18.28 -2.67 -18.49
C THR A 171 -17.30 -1.84 -17.68
N LEU A 172 -16.22 -2.50 -17.26
CA LEU A 172 -15.08 -1.88 -16.61
C LEU A 172 -13.86 -1.91 -17.53
N ASN A 173 -13.19 -0.76 -17.65
CA ASN A 173 -11.86 -0.62 -18.23
C ASN A 173 -10.84 -0.79 -17.11
N VAL A 174 -10.17 -1.94 -17.04
CA VAL A 174 -9.10 -2.18 -16.05
C VAL A 174 -7.74 -2.09 -16.71
N VAL A 175 -6.84 -1.33 -16.11
CA VAL A 175 -5.46 -1.14 -16.54
C VAL A 175 -4.53 -1.46 -15.37
N LEU A 176 -3.80 -2.58 -15.46
CA LEU A 176 -2.75 -2.93 -14.49
C LEU A 176 -1.36 -2.72 -15.13
N LYS A 177 -0.53 -1.91 -14.49
CA LYS A 177 0.88 -1.66 -14.85
C LYS A 177 1.79 -2.26 -13.80
N THR A 178 2.66 -3.18 -14.22
CA THR A 178 3.65 -3.85 -13.37
C THR A 178 5.09 -3.54 -13.80
N PRO A 179 6.06 -3.59 -12.88
CA PRO A 179 7.46 -3.38 -13.20
C PRO A 179 8.05 -4.54 -14.01
N LYS A 180 9.16 -4.29 -14.71
CA LYS A 180 9.85 -5.30 -15.52
C LYS A 180 10.68 -6.23 -14.64
N VAL A 181 10.07 -7.29 -14.13
CA VAL A 181 10.81 -8.50 -13.73
C VAL A 181 11.14 -9.31 -15.00
N LYS A 182 12.20 -10.12 -14.98
CA LYS A 182 12.68 -10.84 -16.17
C LYS A 182 11.49 -11.59 -16.80
N CYS A 183 11.13 -11.19 -18.01
CA CYS A 183 9.91 -11.57 -18.73
C CYS A 183 8.59 -11.06 -18.12
N LEU A 184 8.36 -9.75 -18.21
CA LEU A 184 7.45 -9.13 -19.19
C LEU A 184 6.95 -7.80 -18.63
N SER A 185 7.08 -6.73 -19.40
CA SER A 185 6.33 -5.52 -19.07
C SER A 185 4.93 -5.65 -19.63
N HIS A 186 3.92 -5.53 -18.79
CA HIS A 186 2.55 -5.76 -19.21
C HIS A 186 1.66 -4.63 -18.71
N THR A 187 0.98 -3.98 -19.65
CA THR A 187 -0.28 -3.28 -19.39
C THR A 187 -1.38 -4.27 -19.70
N LEU A 188 -2.12 -4.69 -18.69
CA LEU A 188 -3.28 -5.56 -18.87
C LEU A 188 -4.52 -4.73 -19.06
N PHE A 189 -5.24 -4.96 -20.15
CA PHE A 189 -6.61 -4.47 -20.33
C PHE A 189 -7.57 -5.61 -20.00
N ILE A 190 -8.34 -5.44 -18.92
CA ILE A 190 -9.45 -6.32 -18.60
C ILE A 190 -10.72 -5.61 -19.02
N TYR A 191 -11.37 -6.13 -20.06
CA TYR A 191 -12.78 -5.87 -20.33
C TYR A 191 -13.57 -6.90 -19.55
N CYS A 192 -14.01 -6.52 -18.36
CA CYS A 192 -14.83 -7.40 -17.53
C CYS A 192 -16.31 -7.02 -17.74
N PRO A 193 -17.12 -7.84 -18.45
CA PRO A 193 -18.56 -7.69 -18.43
C PRO A 193 -19.08 -8.21 -17.09
N VAL A 194 -19.01 -7.41 -16.03
CA VAL A 194 -19.59 -7.79 -14.74
C VAL A 194 -21.05 -7.34 -14.73
N LEU A 195 -21.97 -8.29 -14.66
CA LEU A 195 -23.32 -8.05 -14.13
C LEU A 195 -23.16 -7.76 -12.64
N ILE A 196 -23.00 -6.49 -12.28
CA ILE A 196 -23.06 -6.06 -10.89
C ILE A 196 -24.54 -6.00 -10.52
N PHE A 197 -25.05 -7.06 -9.88
CA PHE A 197 -26.23 -6.92 -9.05
C PHE A 197 -25.79 -6.16 -7.79
N ILE A 198 -26.15 -4.88 -7.73
CA ILE A 198 -26.18 -4.14 -6.46
C ILE A 198 -27.51 -4.53 -5.82
N SER A 199 -27.46 -5.39 -4.80
CA SER A 199 -28.60 -5.59 -3.89
C SER A 199 -28.64 -4.45 -2.88
#